data_AF-A0A3N5NZZ9-F1
#
_entry.id   AF-A0A3N5NZZ9-F1
#
_cell.length_a   1.000
_cell.length_b   1.000
_cell.length_c   1.000
_cell.angle_alpha   90.00
_cell.angle_beta   90.00
_cell.angle_gamma   90.00
#
_symmetry.space_group_name_H-M   'P 1'
#
loop_
_entity.id
_entity.type
_entity.pdbx_description
1 polymer ?
#
loop_
_entity_poly.entity_id
_entity_poly.type
_entity_poly.pdbx_seq_one_letter_code
_entity_poly.pdbx_strand_id
1 'polypeptide(L)'
;MQNANRASIEFSVNWQSQCAIHKDRYFAGKVDFWNDIFPQDMEQHIAALHKGECYAKSFDAGVLVPPFEQNRIMAFRDSQFERKRGGN
;
A
#
# COMPACT_ATOMS: atom_id res chain seq x y z
N MET A 1 12.52 -22.02 -18.10
CA MET A 1 12.45 -21.06 -16.98
C MET A 1 11.77 -19.81 -17.51
N GLN A 2 10.53 -19.52 -17.08
CA GLN A 2 9.90 -18.24 -17.40
C GLN A 2 10.59 -17.15 -16.58
N ASN A 3 11.20 -16.17 -17.24
CA ASN A 3 11.70 -14.98 -16.56
C ASN A 3 10.49 -14.23 -16.01
N ALA A 4 10.47 -13.98 -14.69
CA ALA A 4 9.46 -13.11 -14.09
C ALA A 4 9.53 -11.75 -14.79
N ASN A 5 8.42 -11.32 -15.39
CA ASN A 5 8.31 -10.01 -16.03
C ASN A 5 8.25 -8.95 -14.92
N ARG A 6 9.40 -8.37 -14.58
CA ARG A 6 9.53 -7.42 -13.49
C ARG A 6 9.61 -6.00 -14.01
N ALA A 7 8.93 -5.10 -13.32
CA ALA A 7 8.95 -3.67 -13.61
C ALA A 7 9.46 -2.86 -12.41
N SER A 8 10.04 -1.70 -12.70
CA SER A 8 10.26 -0.67 -11.70
C SER A 8 9.14 0.36 -11.83
N ILE A 9 8.42 0.61 -10.73
CA ILE A 9 7.22 1.45 -10.72
C ILE A 9 7.29 2.41 -9.53
N GLU A 10 6.96 3.68 -9.78
CA GLU A 10 6.63 4.63 -8.72
C GLU A 10 5.13 4.57 -8.44
N PHE A 11 4.76 4.25 -7.21
CA PHE A 11 3.38 4.34 -6.73
C PHE A 11 3.20 5.63 -5.95
N SER A 12 2.05 6.28 -6.15
CA SER A 12 1.62 7.44 -5.38
C SER A 12 0.20 7.19 -4.88
N VAL A 13 -0.05 7.44 -3.59
CA VAL A 13 -1.39 7.46 -3.02
C VAL A 13 -1.65 8.81 -2.38
N ASN A 14 -2.83 9.36 -2.67
CA ASN A 14 -3.30 10.60 -2.06
C ASN A 14 -4.66 10.31 -1.44
N TRP A 15 -4.83 10.62 -0.16
CA TRP A 15 -6.09 10.41 0.54
C TRP A 15 -6.29 11.45 1.63
N GLN A 16 -7.54 11.63 2.06
CA GLN A 16 -7.90 12.60 3.08
C GLN A 16 -8.60 11.88 4.23
N SER A 17 -8.09 12.11 5.43
CA SER A 17 -8.72 11.73 6.70
C SER A 17 -9.52 12.90 7.26
N GLN A 18 -10.20 12.70 8.39
CA GLN A 18 -10.89 13.79 9.10
C GLN A 18 -9.95 14.90 9.57
N CYS A 19 -8.67 14.61 9.80
CA CYS A 19 -7.72 15.54 10.42
C CYS A 19 -6.57 16.00 9.51
N ALA A 20 -6.34 15.33 8.38
CA ALA A 20 -5.18 15.61 7.53
C ALA A 20 -5.36 15.10 6.09
N ILE A 21 -4.60 15.71 5.17
CA ILE A 21 -4.37 15.24 3.80
C ILE A 21 -3.03 14.49 3.77
N HIS A 22 -3.04 13.30 3.22
CA HIS A 22 -1.90 12.39 3.16
C HIS A 22 -1.45 12.21 1.71
N LYS A 23 -0.14 12.18 1.51
CA LYS A 23 0.49 11.99 0.20
C LYS A 23 1.71 11.11 0.37
N ASP A 24 1.56 9.85 0.00
CA ASP A 24 2.63 8.86 0.12
C ASP A 24 3.15 8.48 -1.27
N ARG A 25 4.46 8.29 -1.37
CA ARG A 25 5.13 7.81 -2.58
C ARG A 25 6.08 6.68 -2.25
N TYR A 26 6.11 5.68 -3.11
CA TYR A 26 6.97 4.52 -2.97
C TYR A 26 7.50 4.07 -4.32
N PHE A 27 8.81 3.91 -4.43
CA PHE A 27 9.45 3.36 -5.61
C PHE A 27 9.75 1.87 -5.40
N ALA A 28 9.04 1.02 -6.13
CA ALA A 28 9.22 -0.42 -6.12
C ALA A 28 10.06 -0.85 -7.32
N GLY A 29 11.31 -1.26 -7.09
CA GLY A 29 12.25 -1.59 -8.17
C GLY A 29 12.05 -2.97 -8.81
N LYS A 30 11.26 -3.86 -8.19
CA LYS A 30 11.11 -5.27 -8.59
C LYS A 30 9.66 -5.75 -8.47
N VAL A 31 8.72 -4.96 -9.01
CA VAL A 31 7.31 -5.32 -9.03
C VAL A 31 7.11 -6.57 -9.87
N ASP A 32 6.40 -7.54 -9.32
CA ASP A 32 6.04 -8.81 -9.94
C ASP A 32 4.52 -8.87 -10.09
N PHE A 33 4.02 -8.71 -11.31
CA PHE A 33 2.58 -8.63 -11.56
C PHE A 33 1.79 -9.87 -11.15
N TRP A 34 2.45 -11.03 -11.04
CA TRP A 34 1.79 -12.28 -10.65
C TRP A 34 1.76 -12.50 -9.13
N ASN A 35 2.79 -12.01 -8.42
CA ASN A 35 2.98 -12.30 -6.99
C ASN A 35 2.65 -11.13 -6.07
N ASP A 36 2.69 -9.90 -6.58
CA ASP A 36 2.35 -8.72 -5.81
C ASP A 36 0.83 -8.50 -5.78
N ILE A 37 0.34 -7.88 -4.70
CA ILE A 37 -1.08 -7.59 -4.50
C ILE A 37 -1.38 -6.19 -5.03
N PHE A 38 -2.29 -6.10 -5.98
CA PHE A 38 -2.76 -4.83 -6.55
C PHE A 38 -4.20 -4.51 -6.15
N PRO A 39 -4.57 -3.23 -6.06
CA PRO A 39 -5.96 -2.83 -5.84
C PRO A 39 -6.89 -3.20 -7.01
N GLN A 40 -7.95 -3.96 -6.75
CA GLN A 40 -8.99 -4.30 -7.74
C GLN A 40 -8.41 -4.78 -9.09
N ASP A 41 -8.74 -4.10 -10.19
CA ASP A 41 -8.33 -4.38 -11.56
C ASP A 41 -7.06 -3.61 -11.99
N MET A 42 -6.36 -3.00 -11.03
CA MET A 42 -5.20 -2.16 -11.34
C MET A 42 -4.04 -2.98 -11.92
N GLU A 43 -3.91 -4.27 -11.58
CA GLU A 43 -2.93 -5.18 -12.19
C GLU A 43 -3.07 -5.21 -13.71
N GLN A 44 -4.28 -5.39 -14.24
CA GLN A 44 -4.52 -5.51 -15.68
C GLN A 44 -4.17 -4.22 -16.42
N HIS A 45 -4.49 -3.06 -15.83
CA HIS A 45 -4.18 -1.76 -16.43
C HIS A 45 -2.68 -1.46 -16.40
N ILE A 46 -2.02 -1.67 -15.26
CA ILE A 46 -0.59 -1.39 -15.13
C ILE A 46 0.24 -2.37 -15.98
N ALA A 47 -0.14 -3.64 -16.08
CA ALA A 47 0.55 -4.63 -16.90
C ALA A 47 0.51 -4.30 -18.41
N ALA A 48 -0.47 -3.50 -18.84
CA ALA A 48 -0.59 -3.02 -20.22
C ALA A 48 0.20 -1.74 -20.52
N LEU A 49 0.74 -1.06 -19.49
CA LEU A 49 1.47 0.19 -19.67
C LEU A 49 2.86 -0.01 -20.29
N HIS A 50 3.27 0.97 -21.07
CA HIS A 50 4.64 1.12 -21.53
C HIS A 50 5.46 2.02 -20.59
N LYS A 51 6.79 1.94 -20.73
CA LYS A 51 7.71 2.73 -19.92
C LYS A 51 7.43 4.23 -20.08
N GLY A 52 7.23 4.92 -18.95
CA GLY A 52 6.96 6.35 -18.90
C GLY A 52 5.47 6.70 -18.91
N GLU A 53 4.58 5.73 -19.13
CA GLU A 53 3.14 5.92 -19.00
C GLU A 53 2.71 5.77 -17.54
N CYS A 54 1.55 6.37 -17.24
CA CYS A 54 0.97 6.37 -15.91
C CYS A 54 -0.50 5.96 -15.98
N TYR A 55 -0.94 5.21 -14.97
CA TYR A 55 -2.35 4.92 -14.72
C TYR A 55 -2.74 5.47 -13.35
N ALA A 56 -3.94 6.04 -13.27
CA ALA A 56 -4.50 6.57 -12.03
C ALA A 56 -5.95 6.12 -11.88
N LYS A 57 -6.32 5.72 -10.67
CA LYS A 57 -7.68 5.33 -10.31
C LYS A 57 -8.04 5.88 -8.94
N SER A 58 -9.24 6.45 -8.85
CA SER A 58 -9.83 6.85 -7.58
C SER A 58 -10.66 5.71 -7.01
N PHE A 59 -10.65 5.58 -5.69
CA PHE A 59 -11.43 4.59 -4.96
C PHE A 59 -12.25 5.31 -3.91
N ASP A 60 -13.50 4.91 -3.75
CA ASP A 60 -14.36 5.46 -2.69
C ASP A 60 -13.85 5.03 -1.31
N ALA A 61 -14.20 5.81 -0.30
CA ALA A 61 -13.90 5.47 1.09
C ALA A 61 -14.52 4.11 1.44
N GLY A 62 -13.76 3.26 2.14
CA GLY A 62 -14.19 1.90 2.48
C GLY A 62 -13.77 0.83 1.47
N VAL A 63 -13.37 1.19 0.24
CA VAL A 63 -13.05 0.23 -0.82
C VAL A 63 -11.67 -0.41 -0.61
N LEU A 64 -10.63 0.40 -0.46
CA LEU A 64 -9.27 -0.10 -0.22
C LEU A 64 -8.98 -0.33 1.25
N VAL A 65 -9.51 0.56 2.09
CA VAL A 65 -9.35 0.50 3.54
C VAL A 65 -10.76 0.49 4.13
N PRO A 66 -11.14 -0.58 4.85
CA PRO A 66 -12.44 -0.64 5.50
C PRO A 66 -12.67 0.56 6.43
N PRO A 67 -13.93 0.95 6.67
CA PRO A 67 -14.24 1.97 7.67
C PRO A 67 -13.67 1.60 9.04
N PHE A 68 -13.49 2.61 9.88
CA PHE A 68 -13.11 2.39 11.26
C PHE A 68 -14.13 1.50 11.98
N GLU A 69 -13.63 0.45 12.63
CA GLU A 69 -14.43 -0.50 13.39
C GLU A 69 -14.03 -0.45 14.88
N GLN A 70 -14.92 0.06 15.74
CA GLN A 70 -14.66 0.23 17.18
C GLN A 70 -14.33 -1.10 17.89
N ASN A 71 -14.88 -2.22 17.42
CA ASN A 71 -14.62 -3.55 17.97
C ASN A 71 -13.23 -4.10 17.63
N ARG A 72 -12.46 -3.45 16.74
CA ARG A 72 -11.04 -3.77 16.47
C ARG A 72 -10.07 -3.00 17.35
N ILE A 73 -10.55 -2.17 18.28
CA ILE A 73 -9.70 -1.55 19.29
C ILE A 73 -9.25 -2.62 20.28
N MET A 74 -7.93 -2.82 20.36
CA MET A 74 -7.32 -3.72 21.33
C MET A 74 -6.61 -2.90 22.41
N ALA A 75 -6.92 -3.18 23.68
CA ALA A 75 -6.21 -2.63 24.82
C ALA A 75 -5.12 -3.62 25.26
N PHE A 76 -3.89 -3.13 25.32
CA PHE A 76 -2.75 -3.90 25.79
C PHE A 76 -2.27 -3.33 27.13
N ARG A 77 -1.88 -4.21 28.05
CA ARG A 77 -1.16 -3.81 29.27
C ARG A 77 0.23 -3.35 28.88
N ASP A 78 0.79 -2.36 29.59
CA ASP A 78 2.17 -1.86 29.34
C ASP A 78 3.20 -3.01 29.32
N SER A 79 3.00 -4.02 30.16
CA SER A 79 3.85 -5.21 30.25
C SER A 79 3.87 -6.11 29.00
N GLN A 80 2.93 -5.92 28.07
CA GLN A 80 2.89 -6.68 26.80
C GLN A 80 3.75 -6.03 25.71
N PHE A 81 4.24 -4.81 25.91
CA PHE A 81 5.16 -4.16 25.00
C PHE A 81 6.60 -4.56 25.33
N GLU A 82 7.38 -4.92 24.31
CA GLU A 82 8.82 -5.10 24.47
C GLU A 82 9.47 -3.75 24.80
N ARG A 83 9.91 -3.59 26.05
CA ARG A 83 10.73 -2.44 26.43
C ARG A 83 12.15 -2.68 25.91
N LYS A 84 12.55 -1.95 24.86
CA LYS A 84 13.98 -1.78 24.56
C LYS A 84 14.65 -1.17 25.80
N ARG A 85 15.44 -1.97 26.52
CA ARG A 85 16.38 -1.44 27.51
C ARG A 85 17.37 -0.57 26.74
N GLY A 86 17.40 0.74 27.05
CA GLY A 86 18.42 1.64 26.52
C GLY A 86 19.80 1.05 26.81
N GLY A 87 20.62 0.92 25.77
CA GLY A 87 22.02 0.53 25.93
C GLY A 87 22.75 1.60 26.73
N ASN A 88 23.50 1.15 27.74
CA ASN A 88 24.58 1.92 28.35
C ASN A 88 25.74 2.07 27.36
#